data_AF-A0A2G5BF57-F1
#
_entry.id   AF-A0A2G5BF57-F1
#
_cell.length_a   1.000
_cell.length_b   1.000
_cell.length_c   1.000
_cell.angle_alpha   90.00
_cell.angle_beta   90.00
_cell.angle_gamma   90.00
#
_symmetry.space_group_name_H-M   'P 1'
#
loop_
_entity.id
_entity.type
_entity.pdbx_description
1 polymer ?
#
loop_
_entity_poly.entity_id
_entity_poly.type
_entity_poly.pdbx_seq_one_letter_code
_entity_poly.pdbx_strand_id
1 'polypeptide(L)'
;MSSSVVALPSVASVASCFDVFRQKLYLRGVLGKKNDRAGDGRPYSMRKWTRWYVELRGPVLVFWNLLDTQLSAYLEDITTIPNFINITDAACSIVGRLKKRDSVWTLHSSGANRFYMQAVDDRAMNEWVRALRLACFEAAKLYEYYSSALVNERYLNVLSTSRSASYQVQVRFSGTNEWAPCTMELSKVPLQLTFFSQENHSQLAVMKSPRNFYAIYPDSLESVNTAVIAKLEGDCDVDASLYPKIEESEDDPPVATSRTHGSYALVLFQSPAEMVAALAETADRAKLYRMP
;
A
#
# COMPACT_ATOMS: atom_id res chain seq x y z
N MET A 1 34.31 26.02 15.62
CA MET A 1 33.48 25.54 14.51
C MET A 1 32.24 24.92 15.11
N SER A 2 31.14 25.67 15.23
CA SER A 2 29.87 25.10 15.71
C SER A 2 29.33 24.21 14.59
N SER A 3 29.31 22.90 14.82
CA SER A 3 28.47 22.02 14.02
C SER A 3 27.05 22.54 14.15
N SER A 4 26.48 23.10 13.08
CA SER A 4 25.04 23.33 12.99
C SER A 4 24.40 21.95 13.13
N VAL A 5 23.95 21.62 14.34
CA VAL A 5 23.10 20.45 14.55
C VAL A 5 21.85 20.76 13.74
N VAL A 6 21.73 20.12 12.57
CA VAL A 6 20.50 20.19 11.80
C VAL A 6 19.42 19.63 12.73
N ALA A 7 18.54 20.51 13.22
CA ALA A 7 17.43 20.08 14.06
C ALA A 7 16.64 19.03 13.28
N LEU A 8 16.51 17.84 13.85
CA LEU A 8 15.70 16.80 13.26
C LEU A 8 14.25 17.33 13.12
N PRO A 9 13.57 17.06 11.99
CA PRO A 9 12.23 17.56 11.78
C PRO A 9 11.27 16.99 12.84
N SER A 10 10.42 17.86 13.41
CA SER A 10 9.36 17.44 14.33
C SER A 10 8.23 16.73 13.59
N VAL A 11 7.42 15.96 14.32
CA VAL A 11 6.22 15.31 13.78
C VAL A 11 5.28 16.34 13.13
N ALA A 12 5.12 17.51 13.77
CA ALA A 12 4.30 18.60 13.23
C ALA A 12 4.87 19.17 11.91
N SER A 13 6.20 19.23 11.78
CA SER A 13 6.84 19.66 10.54
C SER A 13 6.58 18.67 9.41
N VAL A 14 6.71 17.36 9.68
CA VAL A 14 6.43 16.30 8.69
C VAL A 14 4.95 16.26 8.30
N ALA A 15 4.03 16.55 9.22
CA ALA A 15 2.59 16.60 8.93
C ALA A 15 2.25 17.57 7.80
N SER A 16 2.88 18.75 7.79
CA SER A 16 2.69 19.72 6.69
C SER A 16 3.12 19.18 5.33
N CYS A 17 4.13 18.29 5.29
CA CYS A 17 4.56 17.63 4.06
C CYS A 17 3.50 16.66 3.53
N PHE A 18 2.72 16.00 4.40
CA PHE A 18 1.59 15.17 3.97
C PHE A 18 0.50 16.00 3.29
N ASP A 19 0.23 17.21 3.76
CA ASP A 19 -0.77 18.09 3.16
C ASP A 19 -0.35 18.54 1.76
N VAL A 20 0.92 18.92 1.58
CA VAL A 20 1.50 19.21 0.27
C VAL A 20 1.42 17.99 -0.65
N PHE A 21 1.79 16.80 -0.15
CA PHE A 21 1.74 15.56 -0.92
C PHE A 21 0.33 15.21 -1.39
N ARG A 22 -0.69 15.33 -0.52
CA ARG A 22 -2.10 15.06 -0.85
C ARG A 22 -2.62 15.93 -1.99
N GLN A 23 -2.10 17.14 -2.14
CA GLN A 23 -2.53 18.10 -3.17
C GLN A 23 -1.70 18.03 -4.46
N LYS A 24 -0.52 17.41 -4.42
CA LYS A 24 0.43 17.34 -5.53
C LYS A 24 -0.15 16.57 -6.72
N LEU A 25 -0.30 17.25 -7.86
CA LEU A 25 -0.71 16.65 -9.12
C LEU A 25 0.50 16.02 -9.83
N TYR A 26 0.48 14.71 -10.04
CA TYR A 26 1.53 13.98 -10.76
C TYR A 26 1.26 13.90 -12.25
N LEU A 27 0.02 13.55 -12.62
CA LEU A 27 -0.38 13.34 -14.00
C LEU A 27 -1.89 13.50 -14.14
N ARG A 28 -2.32 13.92 -15.33
CA ARG A 28 -3.73 13.99 -15.72
C ARG A 28 -3.92 13.58 -17.16
N GLY A 29 -5.09 13.07 -17.50
CA GLY A 29 -5.41 12.68 -18.86
C GLY A 29 -6.64 11.79 -18.95
N VAL A 30 -6.94 11.33 -20.17
CA VAL A 30 -8.07 10.45 -20.43
C VAL A 30 -7.61 9.00 -20.38
N LEU A 31 -8.31 8.17 -19.61
CA LEU A 31 -8.05 6.74 -19.49
C LEU A 31 -9.30 5.92 -19.78
N GLY A 32 -9.11 4.77 -20.42
CA GLY A 32 -10.07 3.68 -20.38
C GLY A 32 -9.93 2.92 -19.06
N LYS A 33 -11.05 2.53 -18.45
CA LYS A 33 -11.08 1.71 -17.23
C LYS A 33 -12.09 0.58 -17.37
N LYS A 34 -11.71 -0.62 -16.95
CA LYS A 34 -12.59 -1.78 -16.77
C LYS A 34 -12.38 -2.32 -15.36
N ASN A 35 -13.46 -2.36 -14.58
CA ASN A 35 -13.47 -3.07 -13.30
C ASN A 35 -13.44 -4.57 -13.58
N ASP A 36 -12.56 -5.29 -12.92
CA ASP A 36 -12.36 -6.70 -13.19
C ASP A 36 -12.64 -7.57 -11.97
N ARG A 37 -11.99 -7.30 -10.84
CA ARG A 37 -12.27 -7.96 -9.54
C ARG A 37 -12.62 -6.94 -8.47
N ALA A 38 -13.51 -7.33 -7.58
CA ALA A 38 -13.82 -6.62 -6.34
C ALA A 38 -12.83 -7.02 -5.22
N GLY A 39 -12.93 -6.33 -4.08
CA GLY A 39 -12.01 -6.52 -2.96
C GLY A 39 -12.05 -7.91 -2.32
N ASP A 40 -13.15 -8.64 -2.50
CA ASP A 40 -13.37 -10.02 -2.08
C ASP A 40 -12.86 -11.07 -3.09
N GLY A 41 -12.19 -10.62 -4.17
CA GLY A 41 -11.66 -11.48 -5.22
C GLY A 41 -12.69 -11.94 -6.24
N ARG A 42 -13.98 -11.66 -6.01
CA ARG A 42 -15.04 -12.02 -6.95
C ARG A 42 -15.00 -11.13 -8.18
N PRO A 43 -15.45 -11.63 -9.34
CA PRO A 43 -15.53 -10.81 -10.52
C PRO A 43 -16.52 -9.65 -10.34
N TYR A 44 -16.15 -8.46 -10.80
CA TYR A 44 -17.02 -7.28 -10.70
C TYR A 44 -18.29 -7.49 -11.54
N SER A 45 -19.44 -6.99 -11.07
CA SER A 45 -20.75 -7.20 -11.73
C SER A 45 -20.81 -6.55 -13.12
N MET A 46 -20.23 -5.34 -13.26
CA MET A 46 -20.15 -4.61 -14.52
C MET A 46 -18.70 -4.52 -15.03
N ARG A 47 -18.32 -5.39 -15.98
CA ARG A 47 -16.97 -5.47 -16.56
C ARG A 47 -16.87 -4.83 -17.95
N LYS A 48 -17.47 -3.65 -18.11
CA LYS A 48 -17.41 -2.86 -19.35
C LYS A 48 -16.30 -1.82 -19.28
N TRP A 49 -15.71 -1.53 -20.44
CA TRP A 49 -14.78 -0.43 -20.58
C TRP A 49 -15.55 0.89 -20.57
N THR A 50 -15.08 1.84 -19.77
CA THR A 50 -15.64 3.18 -19.63
C THR A 50 -14.51 4.19 -19.77
N ARG A 51 -14.79 5.39 -20.28
CA ARG A 51 -13.78 6.46 -20.46
C ARG A 51 -13.91 7.48 -19.34
N TRP A 52 -12.76 7.92 -18.83
CA TRP A 52 -12.70 8.82 -17.71
C TRP A 52 -11.64 9.89 -17.96
N TYR A 53 -11.91 11.13 -17.56
CA TYR A 53 -10.85 12.06 -17.25
C TYR A 53 -10.33 11.71 -15.86
N VAL A 54 -9.01 11.62 -15.72
CA VAL A 54 -8.35 11.11 -14.52
C VAL A 54 -7.25 12.06 -14.10
N GLU A 55 -7.16 12.30 -12.79
CA GLU A 55 -6.04 13.01 -12.17
C GLU A 55 -5.43 12.14 -11.06
N LEU A 56 -4.11 12.03 -11.06
CA LEU A 56 -3.34 11.44 -9.96
C LEU A 56 -2.86 12.57 -9.03
N ARG A 57 -3.49 12.67 -7.85
CA ARG A 57 -3.18 13.67 -6.82
C ARG A 57 -2.77 12.97 -5.53
N GLY A 58 -1.53 13.17 -5.09
CA GLY A 58 -0.99 12.44 -3.94
C GLY A 58 -1.21 10.92 -4.11
N PRO A 59 -1.85 10.26 -3.14
CA PRO A 59 -2.15 8.82 -3.21
C PRO A 59 -3.54 8.52 -3.78
N VAL A 60 -4.17 9.44 -4.51
CA VAL A 60 -5.56 9.30 -5.00
C VAL A 60 -5.64 9.49 -6.50
N LEU A 61 -6.22 8.51 -7.19
CA LEU A 61 -6.75 8.68 -8.54
C LEU A 61 -8.18 9.19 -8.46
N VAL A 62 -8.42 10.36 -9.04
CA VAL A 62 -9.73 11.00 -9.11
C VAL A 62 -10.28 10.83 -10.52
N PHE A 63 -11.53 10.42 -10.65
CA PHE A 63 -12.16 10.04 -11.91
C PHE A 63 -13.44 10.84 -12.16
N TRP A 64 -13.51 11.48 -13.33
CA TRP A 64 -14.72 12.12 -13.84
C TRP A 64 -15.18 11.39 -15.09
N ASN A 65 -16.43 10.92 -15.08
CA ASN A 65 -16.98 10.13 -16.17
C ASN A 65 -17.07 10.99 -17.44
N LEU A 66 -16.43 10.55 -18.51
CA LEU A 66 -16.62 11.15 -19.82
C LEU A 66 -17.78 10.42 -20.47
N LEU A 67 -18.96 11.01 -20.37
CA LEU A 67 -20.19 10.37 -20.78
C LEU A 67 -20.15 9.95 -22.24
N ASP A 68 -20.65 8.75 -22.48
CA ASP A 68 -20.90 8.27 -23.83
C ASP A 68 -21.87 9.25 -24.49
N THR A 69 -21.50 9.76 -25.67
CA THR A 69 -22.35 10.62 -26.49
C THR A 69 -23.73 10.01 -26.81
N GLN A 70 -23.86 8.68 -26.73
CA GLN A 70 -25.13 7.95 -26.93
C GLN A 70 -26.06 7.97 -25.69
N LEU A 71 -25.57 8.37 -24.51
CA LEU A 71 -26.35 8.43 -23.26
C LEU A 71 -26.79 9.86 -22.92
N SER A 72 -26.73 10.76 -23.91
CA SER A 72 -26.97 12.19 -23.73
C SER A 72 -28.38 12.56 -23.24
N ALA A 73 -29.36 11.70 -23.52
CA ALA A 73 -30.75 11.90 -23.11
C ALA A 73 -31.01 11.66 -21.61
N TYR A 74 -30.03 11.11 -20.89
CA TYR A 74 -30.10 10.84 -19.44
C TYR A 74 -29.14 11.76 -18.66
N LEU A 75 -28.72 12.88 -19.28
CA LEU A 75 -27.56 13.68 -18.85
C LEU A 75 -27.75 14.58 -17.63
N GLU A 76 -28.98 14.80 -17.18
CA GLU A 76 -29.23 15.79 -16.11
C GLU A 76 -28.68 15.36 -14.74
N ASP A 77 -28.29 14.09 -14.60
CA ASP A 77 -27.84 13.49 -13.33
C ASP A 77 -26.42 12.93 -13.34
N ILE A 78 -25.55 13.30 -14.29
CA ILE A 78 -24.13 12.90 -14.21
C ILE A 78 -23.35 13.80 -13.25
N THR A 79 -23.71 13.58 -11.99
CA THR A 79 -22.85 13.39 -10.82
C THR A 79 -21.60 14.25 -10.81
N THR A 80 -21.76 15.43 -10.22
CA THR A 80 -20.73 16.35 -9.73
C THR A 80 -19.74 15.71 -8.73
N ILE A 81 -19.98 14.47 -8.28
CA ILE A 81 -19.15 13.74 -7.31
C ILE A 81 -18.21 12.79 -8.07
N PRO A 82 -16.89 13.04 -8.10
CA PRO A 82 -15.95 12.15 -8.76
C PRO A 82 -15.81 10.81 -8.04
N ASN A 83 -15.42 9.77 -8.79
CA ASN A 83 -15.03 8.49 -8.22
C ASN A 83 -13.55 8.54 -7.80
N PHE A 84 -13.19 7.77 -6.77
CA PHE A 84 -11.83 7.76 -6.23
C PHE A 84 -11.27 6.35 -6.10
N ILE A 85 -9.97 6.20 -6.38
CA ILE A 85 -9.20 5.00 -6.01
C ILE A 85 -7.98 5.45 -5.22
N ASN A 86 -7.85 4.96 -3.98
CA ASN A 86 -6.64 5.13 -3.20
C ASN A 86 -5.56 4.16 -3.69
N ILE A 87 -4.34 4.67 -3.90
CA ILE A 87 -3.21 3.94 -4.45
C ILE A 87 -2.07 3.71 -3.43
N THR A 88 -2.22 4.09 -2.16
CA THR A 88 -1.19 3.92 -1.11
C THR A 88 -0.65 2.48 -1.03
N ASP A 89 -1.51 1.51 -1.32
CA ASP A 89 -1.21 0.08 -1.31
C ASP A 89 -1.28 -0.54 -2.71
N ALA A 90 -1.27 0.27 -3.76
CA ALA A 90 -1.49 -0.22 -5.11
C ALA A 90 -0.23 -0.81 -5.76
N ALA A 91 -0.46 -1.81 -6.60
CA ALA A 91 0.55 -2.39 -7.47
C ALA A 91 0.13 -2.25 -8.94
N CYS A 92 1.10 -1.97 -9.81
CA CYS A 92 0.87 -1.81 -11.24
C CYS A 92 1.73 -2.78 -12.06
N SER A 93 1.11 -3.51 -12.98
CA SER A 93 1.79 -4.39 -13.94
C SER A 93 1.39 -4.06 -15.37
N ILE A 94 2.38 -3.97 -16.26
CA ILE A 94 2.15 -3.71 -17.69
C ILE A 94 1.63 -4.99 -18.34
N VAL A 95 0.51 -4.89 -19.06
CA VAL A 95 -0.04 -5.97 -19.88
C VAL A 95 0.36 -5.79 -21.34
N GLY A 96 0.47 -4.53 -21.82
CA GLY A 96 0.73 -4.22 -23.22
C GLY A 96 -0.54 -4.39 -24.04
N ARG A 97 -0.83 -5.62 -24.49
CA ARG A 97 -2.02 -5.93 -25.29
C ARG A 97 -2.97 -6.86 -24.53
N LEU A 98 -4.22 -6.43 -24.37
CA LEU A 98 -5.31 -7.24 -23.83
C LEU A 98 -6.41 -7.41 -24.90
N LYS A 99 -6.50 -8.60 -25.51
CA LYS A 99 -7.40 -8.89 -26.63
C LYS A 99 -7.18 -7.90 -27.78
N LYS A 100 -8.17 -7.05 -28.06
CA LYS A 100 -8.17 -6.01 -29.13
C LYS A 100 -7.76 -4.63 -28.63
N ARG A 101 -7.28 -4.50 -27.39
CA ARG A 101 -6.86 -3.23 -26.80
C ARG A 101 -5.37 -3.23 -26.52
N ASP A 102 -4.70 -2.21 -27.02
CA ASP A 102 -3.29 -1.93 -26.75
C ASP A 102 -3.14 -0.95 -25.59
N SER A 103 -1.91 -0.84 -25.11
CA SER A 103 -1.48 0.09 -24.05
C SER A 103 -2.25 -0.09 -22.74
N VAL A 104 -2.41 -1.36 -22.35
CA VAL A 104 -3.13 -1.78 -21.15
C VAL A 104 -2.19 -2.11 -19.99
N TRP A 105 -2.57 -1.73 -18.77
CA TRP A 105 -1.93 -2.17 -17.53
C TRP A 105 -2.98 -2.59 -16.49
N THR A 106 -2.56 -3.41 -15.53
CA THR A 106 -3.37 -3.72 -14.34
C THR A 106 -3.04 -2.77 -13.20
N LEU A 107 -4.07 -2.33 -12.50
CA LEU A 107 -3.98 -1.63 -11.22
C LEU A 107 -4.64 -2.51 -10.16
N HIS A 108 -3.85 -2.96 -9.19
CA HIS A 108 -4.34 -3.63 -7.99
C HIS A 108 -4.43 -2.57 -6.89
N SER A 109 -5.58 -2.45 -6.21
CA SER A 109 -5.73 -1.58 -5.04
C SER A 109 -5.98 -2.43 -3.79
N SER A 110 -6.56 -1.85 -2.72
CA SER A 110 -6.81 -2.57 -1.47
C SER A 110 -7.59 -3.87 -1.65
N GLY A 111 -7.18 -4.92 -0.95
CA GLY A 111 -7.75 -6.26 -1.08
C GLY A 111 -7.41 -6.90 -2.42
N ALA A 112 -8.34 -7.68 -2.97
CA ALA A 112 -8.18 -8.32 -4.27
C ALA A 112 -8.72 -7.47 -5.45
N ASN A 113 -8.96 -6.18 -5.23
CA ASN A 113 -9.44 -5.28 -6.27
C ASN A 113 -8.45 -5.24 -7.44
N ARG A 114 -8.97 -5.47 -8.66
CA ARG A 114 -8.20 -5.37 -9.90
C ARG A 114 -8.96 -4.55 -10.93
N PHE A 115 -8.27 -3.59 -11.53
CA PHE A 115 -8.74 -2.79 -12.65
C PHE A 115 -7.82 -2.98 -13.84
N TYR A 116 -8.41 -3.06 -15.04
CA TYR A 116 -7.66 -2.84 -16.27
C TYR A 116 -7.78 -1.37 -16.66
N MET A 117 -6.64 -0.78 -16.98
CA MET A 117 -6.52 0.61 -17.36
C MET A 117 -5.90 0.68 -18.75
N GLN A 118 -6.36 1.62 -19.58
CA GLN A 118 -5.92 1.78 -20.95
C GLN A 118 -5.52 3.23 -21.23
N ALA A 119 -4.32 3.44 -21.76
CA ALA A 119 -3.85 4.72 -22.26
C ALA A 119 -4.04 4.84 -23.78
N VAL A 120 -3.75 6.01 -24.34
CA VAL A 120 -3.83 6.25 -25.79
C VAL A 120 -2.77 5.49 -26.58
N ASP A 121 -1.57 5.35 -26.01
CA ASP A 121 -0.43 4.64 -26.59
C ASP A 121 0.51 4.10 -25.48
N ASP A 122 1.53 3.35 -25.89
CA ASP A 122 2.45 2.69 -24.96
C ASP A 122 3.33 3.68 -24.19
N ARG A 123 3.60 4.84 -24.78
CA ARG A 123 4.35 5.90 -24.09
C ARG A 123 3.52 6.45 -22.94
N ALA A 124 2.27 6.83 -23.20
CA ALA A 124 1.34 7.32 -22.19
C ALA A 124 1.08 6.27 -21.11
N MET A 125 0.93 5.00 -21.47
CA MET A 125 0.82 3.90 -20.49
C MET A 125 2.04 3.87 -19.55
N ASN A 126 3.25 3.93 -20.10
CA ASN A 126 4.47 3.95 -19.31
C ASN A 126 4.57 5.20 -18.41
N GLU A 127 4.16 6.36 -18.91
CA GLU A 127 4.09 7.60 -18.12
C GLU A 127 3.13 7.46 -16.92
N TRP A 128 1.94 6.89 -17.13
CA TRP A 128 0.99 6.59 -16.04
C TRP A 128 1.55 5.61 -15.01
N VAL A 129 2.12 4.48 -15.44
CA VAL A 129 2.70 3.50 -14.52
C VAL A 129 3.87 4.09 -13.72
N ARG A 130 4.70 4.95 -14.34
CA ARG A 130 5.79 5.66 -13.65
C ARG A 130 5.26 6.67 -12.65
N ALA A 131 4.26 7.47 -13.02
CA ALA A 131 3.65 8.46 -12.13
C ALA A 131 3.02 7.79 -10.90
N LEU A 132 2.32 6.67 -11.08
CA LEU A 132 1.74 5.87 -10.00
C LEU A 132 2.83 5.34 -9.05
N ARG A 133 3.88 4.73 -9.61
CA ARG A 133 5.01 4.23 -8.81
C ARG A 133 5.74 5.34 -8.06
N LEU A 134 5.89 6.52 -8.68
CA LEU A 134 6.50 7.69 -8.05
C LEU A 134 5.65 8.19 -6.88
N ALA A 135 4.33 8.27 -7.04
CA ALA A 135 3.41 8.68 -5.97
C ALA A 135 3.45 7.70 -4.78
N CYS A 136 3.46 6.39 -5.03
CA CYS A 136 3.61 5.38 -3.98
C CYS A 136 4.98 5.48 -3.27
N PHE A 137 6.05 5.69 -4.04
CA PHE A 137 7.40 5.87 -3.49
C PHE A 137 7.49 7.11 -2.59
N GLU A 138 6.92 8.24 -3.02
CA GLU A 138 6.91 9.47 -2.23
C GLU A 138 6.09 9.32 -0.95
N ALA A 139 4.95 8.60 -1.01
CA ALA A 139 4.18 8.25 0.19
C ALA A 139 5.02 7.43 1.18
N ALA A 140 5.69 6.36 0.72
CA ALA A 140 6.54 5.52 1.55
C ALA A 140 7.66 6.34 2.22
N LYS A 141 8.30 7.26 1.48
CA LYS A 141 9.33 8.14 2.03
C LYS A 141 8.81 9.13 3.06
N LEU A 142 7.62 9.68 2.87
CA LEU A 142 6.99 10.53 3.89
C LEU A 142 6.67 9.75 5.17
N TYR A 143 6.21 8.51 5.05
CA TYR A 143 6.00 7.65 6.22
C TYR A 143 7.30 7.26 6.93
N GLU A 144 8.39 7.00 6.19
CA GLU A 144 9.73 6.81 6.77
C GLU A 144 10.20 8.05 7.54
N TYR A 145 10.05 9.24 6.95
CA TYR A 145 10.39 10.50 7.63
C TYR A 145 9.54 10.74 8.86
N TYR A 146 8.23 10.46 8.79
CA TYR A 146 7.35 10.51 9.95
C TYR A 146 7.78 9.54 11.04
N SER A 147 8.14 8.31 10.68
CA SER A 147 8.61 7.30 11.63
C SER A 147 9.86 7.77 12.35
N SER A 148 10.82 8.33 11.61
CA SER A 148 12.03 8.93 12.18
C SER A 148 11.70 10.07 13.15
N ALA A 149 10.84 11.00 12.76
CA ALA A 149 10.41 12.10 13.62
C ALA A 149 9.69 11.59 14.89
N LEU A 150 8.81 10.59 14.74
CA LEU A 150 8.06 9.97 15.84
C LEU A 150 8.99 9.34 16.88
N VAL A 151 9.97 8.55 16.43
CA VAL A 151 10.94 7.91 17.33
C VAL A 151 11.76 8.97 18.07
N ASN A 152 12.29 9.96 17.34
CA ASN A 152 13.18 10.97 17.92
C ASN A 152 12.46 11.95 18.87
N GLU A 153 11.23 12.32 18.58
CA GLU A 153 10.48 13.30 19.38
C GLU A 153 9.78 12.65 20.59
N ARG A 154 9.23 11.44 20.45
CA ARG A 154 8.30 10.86 21.44
C ARG A 154 8.78 9.57 22.09
N TYR A 155 9.70 8.83 21.46
CA TYR A 155 10.06 7.47 21.88
C TYR A 155 11.59 7.24 21.96
N LEU A 156 12.36 8.28 22.27
CA LEU A 156 13.83 8.21 22.32
C LEU A 156 14.34 7.06 23.23
N ASN A 157 13.67 6.84 24.36
CA ASN A 157 14.01 5.80 25.35
C ASN A 157 13.77 4.36 24.86
N VAL A 158 12.97 4.17 23.80
CA VAL A 158 12.70 2.85 23.22
C VAL A 158 13.94 2.31 22.50
N LEU A 159 14.83 3.19 22.03
CA LEU A 159 16.10 2.80 21.42
C LEU A 159 17.06 2.11 22.41
N SER A 160 16.96 2.45 23.70
CA SER A 160 17.83 1.96 24.78
C SER A 160 17.27 0.77 25.58
N THR A 161 16.01 0.38 25.37
CA THR A 161 15.33 -0.66 26.18
C THR A 161 15.45 -2.04 25.55
N SER A 162 15.41 -3.10 26.38
CA SER A 162 15.40 -4.50 25.89
C SER A 162 14.19 -4.74 24.98
N ARG A 163 14.43 -5.29 23.79
CA ARG A 163 13.42 -5.50 22.75
C ARG A 163 12.77 -6.87 22.91
N SER A 164 11.46 -6.94 22.70
CA SER A 164 10.69 -8.18 22.83
C SER A 164 10.97 -9.11 21.66
N ALA A 165 11.15 -10.40 21.93
CA ALA A 165 11.36 -11.39 20.87
C ALA A 165 10.09 -11.61 20.00
N SER A 166 8.92 -11.31 20.55
CA SER A 166 7.61 -11.49 19.92
C SER A 166 6.64 -10.36 20.26
N TYR A 167 5.71 -10.11 19.33
CA TYR A 167 4.69 -9.07 19.43
C TYR A 167 3.32 -9.66 19.12
N GLN A 168 2.30 -9.36 19.93
CA GLN A 168 0.91 -9.76 19.67
C GLN A 168 0.24 -8.70 18.80
N VAL A 169 -0.06 -9.03 17.54
CA VAL A 169 -0.49 -8.06 16.54
C VAL A 169 -1.67 -8.59 15.71
N GLN A 170 -2.33 -7.70 14.96
CA GLN A 170 -3.17 -8.13 13.85
C GLN A 170 -2.46 -7.79 12.54
N VAL A 171 -2.48 -8.71 11.58
CA VAL A 171 -1.80 -8.52 10.29
C VAL A 171 -2.79 -8.57 9.14
N ARG A 172 -2.59 -7.70 8.15
CA ARG A 172 -3.28 -7.69 6.87
C ARG A 172 -2.26 -7.69 5.74
N PHE A 173 -2.28 -8.73 4.90
CA PHE A 173 -1.35 -8.88 3.78
C PHE A 173 -1.88 -8.22 2.50
N SER A 174 -0.95 -7.88 1.60
CA SER A 174 -1.31 -7.42 0.25
C SER A 174 -2.18 -8.46 -0.46
N GLY A 175 -3.32 -8.05 -1.03
CA GLY A 175 -4.26 -8.90 -1.75
C GLY A 175 -5.45 -9.41 -0.93
N THR A 176 -5.56 -9.05 0.35
CA THR A 176 -6.72 -9.32 1.21
C THR A 176 -7.10 -8.08 2.04
N ASN A 177 -8.38 -7.98 2.41
CA ASN A 177 -8.86 -6.96 3.34
C ASN A 177 -9.04 -7.50 4.77
N GLU A 178 -8.90 -8.80 4.95
CA GLU A 178 -9.08 -9.48 6.24
C GLU A 178 -7.88 -9.24 7.17
N TRP A 179 -8.18 -8.99 8.44
CA TRP A 179 -7.19 -8.89 9.51
C TRP A 179 -7.12 -10.22 10.24
N ALA A 180 -5.90 -10.76 10.38
CA ALA A 180 -5.66 -12.01 11.10
C ALA A 180 -4.90 -11.72 12.41
N PRO A 181 -5.43 -12.15 13.58
CA PRO A 181 -4.69 -12.07 14.83
C PRO A 181 -3.50 -13.04 14.82
N CYS A 182 -2.31 -12.53 15.11
CA CYS A 182 -1.08 -13.31 15.03
C CYS A 182 -0.02 -12.86 16.04
N THR A 183 0.92 -13.75 16.32
CA THR A 183 2.19 -13.42 16.95
C THR A 183 3.21 -13.13 15.86
N MET A 184 3.78 -11.93 15.86
CA MET A 184 4.90 -11.55 15.00
C MET A 184 6.21 -11.83 15.75
N GLU A 185 7.07 -12.66 15.17
CA GLU A 185 8.37 -13.03 15.73
C GLU A 185 9.50 -12.64 14.80
N LEU A 186 10.56 -12.06 15.37
CA LEU A 186 11.76 -11.66 14.62
C LEU A 186 12.85 -12.73 14.80
N SER A 187 13.04 -13.56 13.77
CA SER A 187 14.11 -14.56 13.73
C SER A 187 15.48 -13.89 13.70
N LYS A 188 16.48 -14.51 14.36
CA LYS A 188 17.84 -13.98 14.45
C LYS A 188 18.67 -14.28 13.20
N VAL A 189 18.60 -15.50 12.66
CA VAL A 189 19.38 -15.94 11.49
C VAL A 189 18.65 -17.08 10.76
N PRO A 190 18.30 -16.97 9.46
CA PRO A 190 18.29 -15.73 8.67
C PRO A 190 17.30 -14.72 9.26
N LEU A 191 17.52 -13.43 9.01
CA LEU A 191 16.60 -12.41 9.46
C LEU A 191 15.28 -12.50 8.69
N GLN A 192 14.26 -13.01 9.36
CA GLN A 192 12.93 -13.18 8.82
C GLN A 192 11.92 -12.74 9.86
N LEU A 193 10.84 -12.12 9.41
CA LEU A 193 9.68 -11.87 10.26
C LEU A 193 8.66 -12.97 9.97
N THR A 194 8.35 -13.76 11.00
CA THR A 194 7.39 -14.85 10.89
C THR A 194 6.13 -14.47 11.64
N PHE A 195 4.98 -14.73 11.02
CA PHE A 195 3.66 -14.49 11.59
C PHE A 195 3.03 -15.84 11.92
N PHE A 196 2.71 -16.06 13.18
CA PHE A 196 2.06 -17.28 13.67
C PHE A 196 0.63 -16.97 14.11
N SER A 197 -0.33 -17.79 13.71
CA SER A 197 -1.72 -17.65 14.14
C SER A 197 -1.84 -17.80 15.66
N GLN A 198 -2.70 -16.98 16.29
CA GLN A 198 -2.95 -17.09 17.73
C GLN A 198 -3.79 -18.32 18.11
N GLU A 199 -4.60 -18.85 17.20
CA GLU A 199 -5.54 -19.94 17.52
C GLU A 199 -4.87 -21.31 17.53
N ASN A 200 -4.01 -21.57 16.55
CA ASN A 200 -3.45 -22.90 16.29
C ASN A 200 -1.91 -22.89 16.18
N HIS A 201 -1.26 -21.74 16.39
CA HIS A 201 0.19 -21.54 16.22
C HIS A 201 0.71 -21.95 14.83
N SER A 202 -0.16 -22.03 13.81
CA SER A 202 0.29 -22.32 12.45
C SER A 202 0.98 -21.11 11.85
N GLN A 203 1.99 -21.35 11.03
CA GLN A 203 2.70 -20.28 10.34
C GLN A 203 1.81 -19.68 9.24
N LEU A 204 1.40 -18.43 9.42
CA LEU A 204 0.55 -17.68 8.49
C LEU A 204 1.34 -17.05 7.35
N ALA A 205 2.51 -16.50 7.66
CA ALA A 205 3.37 -15.91 6.64
C ALA A 205 4.82 -15.81 7.11
N VAL A 206 5.74 -15.73 6.15
CA VAL A 206 7.15 -15.44 6.40
C VAL A 206 7.60 -14.33 5.47
N MET A 207 8.06 -13.23 6.04
CA MET A 207 8.76 -12.19 5.32
C MET A 207 10.26 -12.46 5.31
N LYS A 208 10.76 -12.82 4.12
CA LYS A 208 12.16 -13.23 3.91
C LYS A 208 13.11 -12.06 3.69
N SER A 209 12.60 -10.96 3.14
CA SER A 209 13.42 -9.82 2.73
C SER A 209 12.67 -8.53 3.02
N PRO A 210 12.65 -8.08 4.30
CA PRO A 210 12.12 -6.77 4.63
C PRO A 210 12.96 -5.71 3.92
N ARG A 211 12.29 -4.84 3.17
CA ARG A 211 12.87 -3.69 2.45
C ARG A 211 12.56 -2.37 3.13
N ASN A 212 11.40 -2.28 3.77
CA ASN A 212 10.96 -1.05 4.42
C ASN A 212 10.07 -1.36 5.61
N PHE A 213 10.15 -0.58 6.69
CA PHE A 213 9.24 -0.71 7.81
C PHE A 213 9.01 0.64 8.49
N TYR A 214 7.79 1.15 8.38
CA TYR A 214 7.45 2.50 8.83
C TYR A 214 6.05 2.56 9.46
N ALA A 215 5.89 3.46 10.42
CA ALA A 215 4.59 3.83 10.99
C ALA A 215 3.76 4.59 9.94
N ILE A 216 2.45 4.33 9.93
CA ILE A 216 1.51 5.07 9.09
C ILE A 216 1.08 6.34 9.84
N TYR A 217 1.31 7.50 9.21
CA TYR A 217 0.80 8.77 9.70
C TYR A 217 -0.73 8.74 9.70
N PRO A 218 -1.39 9.01 10.85
CA PRO A 218 -2.84 9.03 10.94
C PRO A 218 -3.45 10.24 10.23
N ASP A 219 -4.78 10.32 10.16
CA ASP A 219 -5.46 11.41 9.46
C ASP A 219 -5.23 12.79 10.09
N SER A 220 -4.91 12.86 11.38
CA SER A 220 -4.66 14.10 12.12
C SER A 220 -3.49 14.01 13.10
N LEU A 221 -2.91 15.16 13.43
CA LEU A 221 -1.82 15.27 14.42
C LEU A 221 -2.24 14.79 15.83
N GLU A 222 -3.52 14.94 16.16
CA GLU A 222 -4.08 14.55 17.47
C GLU A 222 -4.05 13.04 17.66
N SER A 223 -4.24 12.28 16.57
CA SER A 223 -4.25 10.82 16.59
C SER A 223 -2.85 10.20 16.59
N VAL A 224 -1.76 10.99 16.50
CA VAL A 224 -0.39 10.45 16.50
C VAL A 224 -0.09 9.63 17.76
N ASN A 225 -0.60 10.05 18.92
CA ASN A 225 -0.36 9.34 20.19
C ASN A 225 -1.17 8.05 20.34
N THR A 226 -2.15 7.81 19.48
CA THR A 226 -3.00 6.61 19.50
C THR A 226 -2.80 5.72 18.27
N ALA A 227 -2.01 6.17 17.29
CA ALA A 227 -1.73 5.43 16.07
C ALA A 227 -0.87 4.20 16.35
N VAL A 228 -1.33 3.03 15.88
CA VAL A 228 -0.71 1.72 16.13
C VAL A 228 -0.51 0.91 14.84
N ILE A 229 -0.69 1.53 13.67
CA ILE A 229 -0.53 0.85 12.38
C ILE A 229 0.85 1.16 11.81
N ALA A 230 1.58 0.11 11.45
CA ALA A 230 2.80 0.20 10.66
C ALA A 230 2.70 -0.68 9.40
N LYS A 231 3.46 -0.31 8.38
CA LYS A 231 3.55 -1.03 7.11
C LYS A 231 4.95 -1.58 6.91
N LEU A 232 5.02 -2.88 6.71
CA LEU A 232 6.22 -3.65 6.45
C LEU A 232 6.22 -4.09 4.98
N GLU A 233 7.18 -3.62 4.20
CA GLU A 233 7.32 -3.95 2.78
C GLU A 233 8.45 -4.94 2.57
N GLY A 234 8.24 -5.95 1.73
CA GLY A 234 9.23 -7.01 1.51
C GLY A 234 8.64 -8.21 0.79
N ASP A 235 9.49 -9.20 0.52
CA ASP A 235 9.03 -10.45 -0.10
C ASP A 235 8.43 -11.35 0.97
N CYS A 236 7.12 -11.56 0.88
CA CYS A 236 6.33 -12.31 1.85
C CYS A 236 5.77 -13.57 1.22
N ASP A 237 6.06 -14.72 1.82
CA ASP A 237 5.39 -15.98 1.51
C ASP A 237 4.18 -16.09 2.44
N VAL A 238 2.98 -15.94 1.90
CA VAL A 238 1.75 -15.91 2.68
C VAL A 238 0.96 -17.21 2.45
N ASP A 239 0.34 -17.73 3.51
CA ASP A 239 -0.56 -18.87 3.43
C ASP A 239 -1.77 -18.53 2.54
N ALA A 240 -2.03 -19.38 1.55
CA ALA A 240 -3.10 -19.20 0.58
C ALA A 240 -4.50 -19.16 1.23
N SER A 241 -4.67 -19.76 2.42
CA SER A 241 -5.93 -19.74 3.18
C SER A 241 -6.36 -18.34 3.64
N LEU A 242 -5.42 -17.38 3.70
CA LEU A 242 -5.71 -15.99 4.05
C LEU A 242 -6.24 -15.17 2.88
N TYR A 243 -6.18 -15.71 1.66
CA TYR A 243 -6.64 -15.03 0.47
C TYR A 243 -8.07 -15.40 0.13
N PRO A 244 -8.84 -14.47 -0.47
CA PRO A 244 -10.13 -14.81 -1.04
C PRO A 244 -9.94 -15.90 -2.09
N LYS A 245 -10.90 -16.83 -2.14
CA LYS A 245 -10.97 -17.82 -3.23
C LYS A 245 -11.27 -17.09 -4.53
N ILE A 246 -10.27 -17.04 -5.38
CA ILE A 246 -10.37 -16.40 -6.67
C ILE A 246 -11.10 -17.34 -7.63
N GLU A 247 -12.25 -16.91 -8.13
CA GLU A 247 -12.87 -17.51 -9.31
C GLU A 247 -12.06 -17.05 -10.54
N GLU A 248 -11.36 -18.00 -11.16
CA GLU A 248 -10.67 -17.75 -12.42
C GLU A 248 -11.71 -17.46 -13.50
N SER A 249 -11.53 -16.34 -14.20
CA SER A 249 -12.29 -16.08 -15.42
C SER A 249 -11.52 -16.65 -16.61
N GLU A 250 -12.21 -17.10 -17.66
CA GLU A 250 -11.58 -17.59 -18.92
C GLU A 250 -10.60 -16.56 -19.55
N ASP A 251 -10.68 -15.31 -19.12
CA ASP A 251 -9.84 -14.19 -19.56
C ASP A 251 -8.49 -14.08 -18.82
N ASP A 252 -8.25 -14.88 -17.77
CA ASP A 252 -7.04 -14.80 -16.95
C ASP A 252 -5.89 -15.71 -17.47
N PRO A 253 -4.63 -15.23 -17.46
CA PRO A 253 -3.48 -16.12 -17.65
C PRO A 253 -3.36 -17.10 -16.48
N PRO A 254 -2.87 -18.33 -16.70
CA PRO A 254 -2.80 -19.37 -15.67
C PRO A 254 -1.90 -18.98 -14.51
N VAL A 255 -2.36 -19.19 -13.27
CA VAL A 255 -1.60 -18.94 -12.03
C VAL A 255 -1.20 -20.26 -11.39
N ALA A 256 0.09 -20.47 -11.14
CA ALA A 256 0.57 -21.65 -10.41
C ALA A 256 0.31 -21.49 -8.89
N THR A 257 -0.29 -22.51 -8.26
CA THR A 257 -0.63 -22.50 -6.83
C THR A 257 0.39 -23.27 -5.99
N SER A 258 0.89 -22.63 -4.92
CA SER A 258 1.13 -23.27 -3.61
C SER A 258 1.48 -22.24 -2.51
N ARG A 259 1.96 -21.04 -2.87
CA ARG A 259 2.07 -19.86 -2.01
C ARG A 259 1.89 -18.59 -2.83
N THR A 260 1.16 -17.63 -2.31
CA THR A 260 1.00 -16.31 -2.92
C THR A 260 2.10 -15.39 -2.40
N HIS A 261 2.82 -14.75 -3.33
CA HIS A 261 3.84 -13.77 -2.98
C HIS A 261 3.18 -12.43 -2.67
N GLY A 262 3.18 -12.06 -1.39
CA GLY A 262 2.79 -10.73 -0.93
C GLY A 262 3.97 -9.75 -1.01
N SER A 263 3.68 -8.48 -1.27
CA SER A 263 4.69 -7.41 -1.34
C SER A 263 4.78 -6.55 -0.07
N TYR A 264 3.74 -6.59 0.77
CA TYR A 264 3.71 -5.89 2.05
C TYR A 264 2.74 -6.54 3.05
N ALA A 265 2.92 -6.19 4.32
CA ALA A 265 2.02 -6.49 5.43
C ALA A 265 1.74 -5.20 6.21
N LEU A 266 0.47 -4.94 6.50
CA LEU A 266 0.05 -3.94 7.47
C LEU A 266 -0.10 -4.62 8.83
N VAL A 267 0.48 -4.02 9.86
CA VAL A 267 0.56 -4.58 11.20
C VAL A 267 -0.06 -3.59 12.19
N LEU A 268 -1.06 -4.05 12.92
CA LEU A 268 -1.74 -3.34 13.98
C LEU A 268 -1.19 -3.83 15.33
N PHE A 269 -0.54 -2.94 16.09
CA PHE A 269 0.06 -3.23 17.40
C PHE A 269 -0.91 -2.94 18.55
N GLN A 270 -0.63 -3.49 19.73
CA GLN A 270 -1.43 -3.20 20.93
C GLN A 270 -1.21 -1.78 21.46
N SER A 271 0.01 -1.25 21.27
CA SER A 271 0.35 0.10 21.69
C SER A 271 1.35 0.77 20.74
N PRO A 272 1.39 2.12 20.72
CA PRO A 272 2.39 2.85 19.94
C PRO A 272 3.83 2.53 20.38
N ALA A 273 4.04 2.27 21.68
CA ALA A 273 5.36 1.91 22.20
C ALA A 273 5.85 0.56 21.66
N GLU A 274 4.98 -0.45 21.57
CA GLU A 274 5.29 -1.74 20.95
C GLU A 274 5.58 -1.59 19.45
N MET A 275 4.78 -0.80 18.74
CA MET A 275 4.99 -0.50 17.32
C MET A 275 6.38 0.13 17.09
N VAL A 276 6.74 1.14 17.87
CA VAL A 276 8.05 1.80 17.76
C VAL A 276 9.19 0.86 18.15
N ALA A 277 9.01 0.02 19.17
CA ALA A 277 9.99 -0.98 19.55
C ALA A 277 10.25 -1.98 18.41
N ALA A 278 9.19 -2.50 17.79
CA ALA A 278 9.28 -3.42 16.67
C ALA A 278 9.94 -2.77 15.44
N LEU A 279 9.59 -1.50 15.15
CA LEU A 279 10.20 -0.70 14.09
C LEU A 279 11.71 -0.56 14.30
N ALA A 280 12.13 -0.12 15.50
CA ALA A 280 13.53 0.05 15.84
C ALA A 280 14.30 -1.28 15.82
N GLU A 281 13.70 -2.35 16.33
CA GLU A 281 14.32 -3.67 16.33
C GLU A 281 14.55 -4.20 14.92
N THR A 282 13.52 -4.13 14.08
CA THR A 282 13.58 -4.60 12.70
C THR A 282 14.58 -3.77 11.92
N ALA A 283 14.56 -2.44 12.07
CA ALA A 283 15.49 -1.54 11.39
C ALA A 283 16.95 -1.85 11.72
N ASP A 284 17.25 -2.09 13.01
CA ASP A 284 18.59 -2.46 13.50
C ASP A 284 19.04 -3.81 12.93
N ARG A 285 18.20 -4.84 13.07
CA ARG A 285 18.54 -6.20 12.62
C ARG A 285 18.62 -6.31 11.09
N ALA A 286 17.71 -5.69 10.35
CA ALA A 286 17.65 -5.74 8.88
C ALA A 286 18.52 -4.71 8.19
N LYS A 287 19.16 -3.81 8.95
CA LYS A 287 19.97 -2.71 8.41
C LYS A 287 19.20 -1.88 7.37
N LEU A 288 17.88 -1.74 7.52
CA LEU A 288 16.98 -1.13 6.53
C LEU A 288 17.38 0.30 6.18
N TYR A 289 17.82 1.06 7.19
CA TYR A 289 18.09 2.48 7.05
C TYR A 289 19.56 2.83 7.13
N ARG A 290 20.46 1.82 7.15
CA ARG A 290 21.89 1.96 7.46
C ARG A 290 22.11 2.97 8.59
N MET A 291 22.09 2.52 9.85
CA MET A 291 22.68 3.39 10.88
C MET A 291 24.09 3.79 10.41
N PRO A 292 24.47 5.08 10.48
CA PRO A 292 25.80 5.52 10.08
C PRO A 292 26.90 4.73 10.79
#